data_AF-A0A8I6YXS9-F1
#
_entry.id   AF-A0A8I6YXS9-F1
#
_cell.length_a   1.000
_cell.length_b   1.000
_cell.length_c   1.000
_cell.angle_alpha   90.00
_cell.angle_beta   90.00
_cell.angle_gamma   90.00
#
_symmetry.space_group_name_H-M   'P 1'
#
loop_
_entity.id
_entity.type
_entity.pdbx_description
1 polymer ?
#
loop_
_entity_poly.entity_id
_entity_poly.type
_entity_poly.pdbx_seq_one_letter_code
_entity_poly.pdbx_strand_id
1 'polypeptide(L)'
;MLNKFSCIALAGVATEYLLYGYAEGGLDDVNKLDGLFKSLGFTQNKADSQVRWAVLNIVLILRRHEKARSKLAEAMSSGRSVGSCIEVIEENINPEDI
;
A
#
# COMPACT_ATOMS: atom_id res chain seq x y z
N MET A 1 3.61 -2.42 15.07
CA MET A 1 3.76 -1.11 14.41
C MET A 1 4.54 -1.24 13.10
N LEU A 2 5.71 -1.89 13.09
CA LEU A 2 6.55 -2.10 11.89
C LEU A 2 5.80 -2.72 10.71
N ASN A 3 5.04 -3.80 10.91
CA ASN A 3 4.28 -4.45 9.83
C ASN A 3 3.35 -3.50 9.08
N LYS A 4 2.57 -2.68 9.81
CA LYS A 4 1.68 -1.69 9.21
C LYS A 4 2.46 -0.62 8.45
N PHE A 5 3.57 -0.15 9.04
CA PHE A 5 4.43 0.84 8.39
C PHE A 5 5.04 0.31 7.09
N SER A 6 5.60 -0.91 7.11
CA SER A 6 6.14 -1.57 5.92
C SER A 6 5.09 -1.73 4.83
N CYS A 7 3.88 -2.15 5.20
CA CYS A 7 2.75 -2.25 4.27
C CYS A 7 2.40 -0.89 3.66
N ILE A 8 2.26 0.16 4.47
CA ILE A 8 1.92 1.51 3.97
C ILE A 8 3.00 2.06 3.05
N ALA A 9 4.28 1.94 3.44
CA ALA A 9 5.41 2.44 2.66
C ALA A 9 5.54 1.75 1.28
N LEU A 10 5.08 0.50 1.15
CA LEU A 10 5.15 -0.28 -0.09
C LEU A 10 3.83 -0.29 -0.87
N ALA A 11 2.74 0.27 -0.33
CA ALA A 11 1.42 0.23 -0.95
C ALA A 11 1.38 0.96 -2.30
N GLY A 12 2.03 2.12 -2.41
CA GLY A 12 2.09 2.89 -3.66
C GLY A 12 2.80 2.12 -4.77
N VAL A 13 4.05 1.70 -4.51
CA VAL A 13 4.87 0.92 -5.45
C VAL A 13 4.16 -0.37 -5.90
N ALA A 14 3.56 -1.11 -4.96
CA ALA A 14 2.82 -2.32 -5.29
C ALA A 14 1.59 -2.04 -6.16
N THR A 15 0.89 -0.92 -5.92
CA THR A 15 -0.27 -0.52 -6.72
C THR A 15 0.13 -0.15 -8.15
N GLU A 16 1.17 0.67 -8.31
CA GLU A 16 1.71 1.03 -9.64
C GLU A 16 2.12 -0.22 -10.42
N TYR A 17 2.87 -1.12 -9.77
CA TYR A 17 3.30 -2.36 -10.40
C TYR A 17 2.13 -3.25 -10.82
N LEU A 18 1.09 -3.37 -9.99
CA LEU A 18 -0.10 -4.16 -10.32
C LEU A 18 -0.89 -3.57 -11.50
N LEU A 19 -0.89 -2.25 -11.67
CA LEU A 19 -1.63 -1.58 -12.74
C LEU A 19 -0.84 -1.48 -14.05
N TYR A 20 0.47 -1.22 -13.98
CA TYR A 20 1.28 -0.82 -15.12
C TYR A 20 2.45 -1.75 -15.41
N GLY A 21 2.74 -2.72 -14.55
CA GLY A 21 3.87 -3.65 -14.69
C GLY A 21 5.24 -3.05 -14.33
N TYR A 22 5.28 -1.79 -13.93
CA TYR A 22 6.44 -1.08 -13.40
C TYR A 22 5.98 0.00 -12.41
N ALA A 23 6.91 0.53 -11.62
CA ALA A 23 6.66 1.63 -10.69
C ALA A 23 7.65 2.75 -10.95
N GLU A 24 7.17 3.99 -11.00
CA GLU A 24 7.98 5.20 -11.22
C GLU A 24 8.08 6.03 -9.93
N GLY A 25 7.12 5.88 -9.02
CA GLY A 25 7.06 6.56 -7.74
C GLY A 25 7.58 5.75 -6.55
N GLY A 26 7.47 6.33 -5.36
CA GLY A 26 7.67 5.62 -4.08
C GLY A 26 9.11 5.46 -3.59
N LEU A 27 10.11 6.01 -4.31
CA LEU A 27 11.51 5.97 -3.87
C LEU A 27 11.70 6.55 -2.46
N ASP A 28 11.04 7.68 -2.16
CA ASP A 28 11.11 8.32 -0.85
C ASP A 28 10.52 7.43 0.26
N ASP A 29 9.45 6.70 -0.02
CA ASP A 29 8.82 5.80 0.96
C ASP A 29 9.67 4.55 1.21
N VAL A 30 10.29 4.01 0.16
CA VAL A 30 11.26 2.91 0.26
C VAL A 30 12.49 3.34 1.06
N ASN A 31 13.03 4.54 0.81
CA ASN A 31 14.17 5.07 1.54
C ASN A 31 13.86 5.30 3.03
N LYS A 32 12.66 5.80 3.36
CA LYS A 32 12.20 5.92 4.75
C LYS A 32 12.09 4.55 5.43
N LEU A 33 11.58 3.55 4.72
CA LEU A 33 11.47 2.18 5.23
C LEU A 33 12.86 1.57 5.48
N ASP A 34 13.80 1.75 4.56
CA ASP A 34 15.19 1.31 4.71
C ASP A 34 15.88 1.99 5.89
N GLY A 35 15.71 3.31 6.04
CA GLY A 35 16.21 4.06 7.19
C GLY A 35 15.66 3.54 8.54
N LEU A 36 14.38 3.15 8.57
CA LEU A 36 13.77 2.52 9.74
C LEU A 36 14.37 1.14 10.03
N PHE A 37 14.62 0.30 9.02
CA PHE A 37 15.28 -0.99 9.23
C PHE A 37 16.69 -0.82 9.79
N LYS A 38 17.45 0.17 9.27
CA LYS A 38 18.79 0.50 9.77
C LYS A 38 18.75 0.98 11.23
N SER A 39 17.81 1.86 11.59
CA SER A 39 17.70 2.36 12.98
C SER A 39 17.29 1.27 13.97
N LEU A 40 16.58 0.24 13.50
CA LEU A 40 16.24 -0.96 14.27
C LEU A 40 17.35 -2.02 14.30
N GLY A 41 18.49 -1.77 13.65
CA GLY A 41 19.61 -2.70 13.58
C GLY A 41 19.30 -3.99 12.80
N PHE A 42 18.40 -3.94 11.82
CA PHE A 42 18.07 -5.11 11.01
C PHE A 42 19.26 -5.50 10.13
N THR A 43 19.50 -6.81 10.03
CA THR A 43 20.34 -7.36 8.96
C THR A 43 19.59 -7.28 7.63
N GLN A 44 20.33 -7.31 6.51
CA GLN A 44 19.72 -7.31 5.17
C GLN A 44 18.70 -8.44 5.02
N ASN A 45 19.03 -9.67 5.44
CA ASN A 45 18.11 -10.81 5.36
C ASN A 45 16.80 -10.58 6.11
N LYS A 46 16.86 -9.89 7.27
CA LYS A 46 15.67 -9.58 8.07
C LYS A 46 14.84 -8.47 7.40
N ALA A 47 15.49 -7.44 6.88
CA ALA A 47 14.84 -6.38 6.11
C ALA A 47 14.16 -6.96 4.85
N ASP A 48 14.85 -7.79 4.07
CA ASP A 48 14.31 -8.45 2.88
C ASP A 48 13.09 -9.32 3.20
N SER A 49 13.16 -10.09 4.29
CA SER A 49 12.02 -10.90 4.75
C SER A 49 10.82 -10.03 5.09
N GLN A 50 11.05 -8.89 5.75
CA GLN A 50 10.00 -7.93 6.10
C GLN A 50 9.40 -7.27 4.86
N VAL A 51 10.23 -6.88 3.88
CA VAL A 51 9.78 -6.31 2.60
C VAL A 51 8.93 -7.32 1.85
N ARG A 52 9.40 -8.57 1.67
CA ARG A 52 8.62 -9.61 0.97
C ARG A 52 7.29 -9.88 1.65
N TRP A 53 7.29 -9.96 2.99
CA TRP A 53 6.07 -10.14 3.76
C TRP A 53 5.10 -8.97 3.53
N ALA A 54 5.57 -7.73 3.60
CA ALA A 54 4.73 -6.55 3.41
C ALA A 54 4.17 -6.45 1.99
N VAL A 55 5.00 -6.67 0.95
CA VAL A 55 4.56 -6.69 -0.45
C VAL A 55 3.49 -7.75 -0.67
N LEU A 56 3.68 -8.98 -0.15
CA LEU A 56 2.68 -10.04 -0.29
C LEU A 56 1.34 -9.64 0.31
N ASN A 57 1.34 -9.13 1.55
CA ASN A 57 0.11 -8.73 2.23
C ASN A 57 -0.61 -7.59 1.49
N ILE A 58 0.15 -6.60 1.02
CA ILE A 58 -0.41 -5.49 0.25
C ILE A 58 -0.98 -5.95 -1.08
N VAL A 59 -0.26 -6.78 -1.83
CA VAL A 59 -0.78 -7.32 -3.11
C VAL A 59 -2.08 -8.08 -2.90
N LEU A 60 -2.19 -8.85 -1.81
CA LEU A 60 -3.43 -9.55 -1.47
C LEU A 60 -4.58 -8.58 -1.16
N ILE A 61 -4.33 -7.52 -0.38
CA ILE A 61 -5.33 -6.48 -0.06
C ILE A 61 -5.75 -5.73 -1.34
N LEU A 62 -4.79 -5.28 -2.16
CA LEU A 62 -5.04 -4.49 -3.37
C LEU A 62 -5.83 -5.26 -4.43
N ARG A 63 -5.61 -6.58 -4.52
CA ARG A 63 -6.37 -7.47 -5.41
C ARG A 63 -7.76 -7.75 -4.86
N ARG A 64 -7.87 -8.07 -3.57
CA ARG A 64 -9.16 -8.35 -2.92
C ARG A 64 -10.12 -7.16 -3.06
N HIS A 65 -9.62 -5.95 -2.81
CA HIS A 65 -10.41 -4.73 -2.83
C HIS A 65 -10.20 -3.89 -4.10
N GLU A 66 -9.99 -4.54 -5.25
CA GLU A 66 -9.71 -3.86 -6.52
C GLU A 66 -10.80 -2.84 -6.87
N LYS A 67 -12.07 -3.22 -6.73
CA LYS A 67 -13.22 -2.35 -7.02
C LYS A 67 -13.22 -1.10 -6.15
N ALA A 68 -13.08 -1.27 -4.83
CA ALA A 68 -13.01 -0.16 -3.88
C ALA A 68 -11.82 0.76 -4.18
N ARG A 69 -10.65 0.19 -4.45
CA ARG A 69 -9.44 0.93 -4.81
C ARG A 69 -9.62 1.75 -6.09
N SER A 70 -10.23 1.16 -7.13
CA SER A 70 -10.49 1.87 -8.39
C SER A 70 -11.45 3.05 -8.20
N LYS A 71 -12.51 2.86 -7.40
CA LYS A 71 -13.48 3.92 -7.11
C LYS A 71 -12.90 5.03 -6.24
N LEU A 72 -12.06 4.67 -5.27
CA LEU A 72 -11.29 5.63 -4.50
C LEU A 72 -10.38 6.48 -5.40
N ALA A 73 -9.65 5.86 -6.33
CA ALA A 73 -8.78 6.58 -7.25
C ALA A 73 -9.56 7.59 -8.11
N GLU A 74 -10.74 7.21 -8.63
CA GLU A 74 -11.65 8.09 -9.39
C GLU A 74 -12.15 9.29 -8.55
N ALA A 75 -12.50 9.04 -7.29
CA ALA A 75 -12.94 10.07 -6.35
C ALA A 75 -11.81 11.07 -6.04
N MET A 76 -10.61 10.56 -5.77
CA MET A 76 -9.42 11.38 -5.51
C MET A 76 -9.03 12.20 -6.74
N SER A 77 -9.04 11.62 -7.94
CA SER A 77 -8.72 12.34 -9.19
C SER A 77 -9.72 13.46 -9.50
N SER A 78 -10.96 13.31 -9.03
CA SER A 78 -12.01 14.33 -9.15
C SER A 78 -11.93 15.43 -8.08
N GLY A 79 -10.91 15.39 -7.21
CA GLY A 79 -10.72 16.39 -6.15
C GLY A 79 -11.77 16.32 -5.03
N ARG A 80 -12.42 15.16 -4.83
CA ARG A 80 -13.38 14.98 -3.73
C ARG A 80 -12.69 15.11 -2.38
N SER A 81 -13.44 15.51 -1.36
CA SER A 81 -12.91 15.62 0.01
C SER A 81 -12.48 14.26 0.57
N VAL A 82 -11.61 14.28 1.59
CA VAL A 82 -11.20 13.06 2.29
C VAL A 82 -12.39 12.30 2.88
N GLY A 83 -13.34 13.00 3.50
CA GLY A 83 -14.57 12.38 4.02
C GLY A 83 -15.36 11.66 2.94
N SER A 84 -15.45 12.27 1.75
CA SER A 84 -16.10 11.66 0.60
C SER A 84 -15.32 10.46 0.02
N CYS A 85 -13.99 10.45 0.13
CA CYS A 85 -13.18 9.30 -0.23
C CYS A 85 -13.38 8.12 0.74
N ILE A 86 -13.59 8.39 2.03
CA ILE A 86 -13.90 7.36 3.04
C ILE A 86 -15.23 6.69 2.72
N GLU A 87 -16.28 7.48 2.45
CA GLU A 87 -17.59 6.97 2.06
C GLU A 87 -17.50 6.05 0.83
N VAL A 88 -16.73 6.45 -0.20
CA VAL A 88 -16.51 5.61 -1.39
C VAL A 88 -15.87 4.26 -1.05
N ILE A 89 -14.94 4.23 -0.09
CA ILE A 89 -14.33 2.97 0.36
C ILE A 89 -15.39 2.10 1.06
N GLU A 90 -16.14 2.67 2.01
CA GLU A 90 -17.16 1.97 2.79
C GLU A 90 -18.28 1.39 1.92
N GLU A 91 -18.71 2.10 0.87
CA GLU A 91 -19.73 1.65 -0.08
C GLU A 91 -19.25 0.56 -1.06
N ASN A 92 -17.94 0.41 -1.26
CA ASN A 92 -17.38 -0.46 -2.28
C ASN A 92 -16.54 -1.63 -1.75
N ILE A 93 -16.35 -1.74 -0.44
CA ILE A 93 -15.81 -2.94 0.20
C ILE A 93 -16.90 -3.99 0.37
N ASN A 94 -16.58 -5.26 0.09
CA ASN A 94 -17.46 -6.37 0.43
C ASN A 94 -17.41 -6.63 1.95
N PRO A 95 -18.54 -6.62 2.68
CA PRO A 95 -18.55 -6.92 4.12
C PRO A 95 -17.95 -8.28 4.48
N GLU A 96 -17.97 -9.26 3.57
CA GLU A 96 -17.37 -10.58 3.77
C GLU A 96 -15.83 -10.58 3.73
N ASP A 97 -15.22 -9.50 3.22
CA ASP A 97 -13.77 -9.36 3.11
C ASP A 97 -13.11 -8.72 4.35
N ILE A 98 -13.92 -8.22 5.29
CA ILE A 98 -13.52 -7.54 6.55
C ILE A 98 -13.46 -8.55 7.70
#